data_AF-A0A1M6LWG5-F1
#
_entry.id   AF-A0A1M6LWG5-F1
#
_cell.length_a   1.000
_cell.length_b   1.000
_cell.length_c   1.000
_cell.angle_alpha   90.00
_cell.angle_beta   90.00
_cell.angle_gamma   90.00
#
_symmetry.space_group_name_H-M   'P 1'
#
loop_
_entity.id
_entity.type
_entity.pdbx_description
1 polymer ?
#
loop_
_entity_poly.entity_id
_entity_poly.type
_entity_poly.pdbx_seq_one_letter_code
_entity_poly.pdbx_strand_id
1 'polypeptide(L)'
;MKINKKVALTMCMVLIGIFMFSTTALASGTGDVAGAIEDTWSDASEQIKTVVNKVVFPAIDLVLAVFFFAKLGTAYFDYRKHGQFEWAAPAILFACLVFTLTAPAYIWTILGM
;
A
#
# COMPACT_ATOMS: atom_id res chain seq x y z
N MET A 1 -25.61 -48.77 -49.41
CA MET A 1 -25.51 -47.30 -49.28
C MET A 1 -26.59 -46.62 -48.40
N LYS A 2 -27.68 -47.30 -47.98
CA LYS A 2 -28.75 -46.68 -47.16
C LYS A 2 -28.46 -46.64 -45.64
N ILE A 3 -27.71 -47.61 -45.11
CA ILE A 3 -27.35 -47.69 -43.68
C ILE A 3 -26.41 -46.53 -43.29
N ASN A 4 -25.44 -46.19 -44.14
CA ASN A 4 -24.49 -45.10 -43.89
C ASN A 4 -25.17 -43.73 -43.73
N LYS A 5 -26.26 -43.46 -44.47
CA LYS A 5 -27.04 -42.21 -44.36
C LYS A 5 -27.81 -42.12 -43.05
N LYS A 6 -28.39 -43.24 -42.57
CA LYS A 6 -29.09 -43.29 -41.28
C LYS A 6 -28.11 -43.14 -40.11
N VAL A 7 -26.97 -43.82 -40.16
CA VAL A 7 -25.92 -43.70 -39.13
C VAL A 7 -25.34 -42.28 -39.09
N ALA A 8 -25.09 -41.66 -40.25
CA ALA A 8 -24.64 -40.27 -40.32
C ALA A 8 -25.67 -39.27 -39.74
N LEU A 9 -26.97 -39.50 -40.00
CA LEU A 9 -28.05 -38.69 -39.45
C LEU A 9 -28.15 -38.83 -37.92
N THR A 10 -28.06 -40.06 -37.41
CA THR A 10 -28.05 -40.32 -35.97
C THR A 10 -26.83 -39.68 -35.30
N MET A 11 -25.65 -39.75 -35.93
CA MET A 11 -24.44 -39.11 -35.40
C MET A 11 -24.54 -37.58 -35.38
N CYS A 12 -25.13 -36.97 -36.41
CA CYS A 12 -25.43 -35.54 -36.42
C CYS A 12 -26.40 -35.13 -35.30
N MET A 13 -27.47 -35.91 -35.08
CA MET A 13 -28.41 -35.64 -33.98
C MET A 13 -27.74 -35.75 -32.61
N VAL A 14 -26.84 -36.71 -32.41
CA VAL A 14 -26.08 -36.85 -31.17
C VAL A 14 -25.13 -35.67 -30.98
N LEU A 15 -24.44 -35.22 -32.02
CA LEU A 15 -23.55 -34.04 -31.96
C LEU A 15 -24.34 -32.76 -31.62
N ILE A 16 -25.50 -32.54 -32.24
CA ILE A 16 -26.36 -31.40 -31.93
C ILE A 16 -26.85 -31.49 -30.49
N GLY A 17 -27.23 -32.69 -30.02
CA GLY A 17 -27.57 -32.92 -28.62
C GLY A 17 -26.44 -32.56 -27.67
N ILE A 18 -25.22 -33.00 -27.96
CA ILE A 18 -24.03 -32.65 -27.16
C ILE A 18 -23.84 -31.14 -27.15
N PHE A 19 -23.92 -30.44 -28.28
CA PHE A 19 -23.77 -28.98 -28.32
C PHE A 19 -24.88 -28.23 -27.57
N MET A 20 -26.12 -28.74 -27.58
CA MET A 20 -27.24 -28.14 -26.85
C MET A 20 -27.17 -28.36 -25.33
N PHE A 21 -26.54 -29.46 -24.87
CA PHE A 21 -26.37 -29.79 -23.45
C PHE A 21 -24.95 -29.53 -22.92
N SER A 22 -24.06 -29.00 -23.74
CA SER A 22 -22.73 -28.53 -23.33
C SER A 22 -22.89 -27.20 -22.60
N THR A 23 -23.03 -27.25 -21.28
CA THR A 23 -22.89 -26.04 -20.47
C THR A 23 -21.43 -25.61 -20.52
N THR A 24 -21.17 -24.34 -20.85
CA THR A 24 -19.84 -23.76 -20.72
C THR A 24 -19.51 -23.71 -19.23
N ALA A 25 -18.64 -24.60 -18.76
CA ALA A 25 -18.00 -24.48 -17.45
C ALA A 25 -16.99 -23.33 -17.53
N LEU A 26 -17.51 -22.10 -17.60
CA LEU A 26 -16.71 -20.93 -17.29
C LEU A 26 -16.36 -21.05 -15.81
N ALA A 27 -15.09 -20.88 -15.46
CA ALA A 27 -14.64 -20.74 -14.07
C ALA A 27 -15.20 -19.43 -13.50
N SER A 28 -16.51 -19.40 -13.28
CA SER A 28 -17.23 -18.28 -12.72
C SER A 28 -17.01 -18.30 -11.21
N GLY A 29 -16.04 -17.52 -10.74
CA GLY A 29 -16.02 -17.02 -9.36
C GLY A 29 -15.03 -17.65 -8.38
N THR A 30 -14.34 -18.76 -8.70
CA THR A 30 -13.33 -19.38 -7.81
C THR A 30 -11.91 -19.38 -8.35
N GLY A 31 -11.69 -18.89 -9.57
CA GLY A 31 -10.38 -18.83 -10.22
C GLY A 31 -9.74 -17.44 -10.26
N ASP A 32 -10.33 -16.44 -9.62
CA ASP A 32 -9.76 -15.09 -9.56
C ASP A 32 -8.72 -14.98 -8.45
N VAL A 33 -7.59 -15.65 -8.68
CA VAL A 33 -6.43 -15.56 -7.80
C VAL A 33 -5.91 -14.12 -7.76
N ALA A 34 -6.12 -13.33 -8.82
CA ALA A 34 -5.68 -11.94 -8.87
C ALA A 34 -6.47 -11.06 -7.89
N GLY A 35 -7.81 -11.15 -7.87
CA GLY A 35 -8.65 -10.41 -6.92
C GLY A 35 -8.37 -10.75 -5.45
N ALA A 36 -8.19 -12.04 -5.12
CA ALA A 36 -7.85 -12.44 -3.75
C ALA A 36 -6.46 -11.94 -3.28
N ILE A 37 -5.50 -11.84 -4.20
CA ILE A 37 -4.18 -11.26 -3.92
C ILE A 37 -4.29 -9.75 -3.74
N GLU A 38 -5.09 -9.07 -4.57
CA GLU A 38 -5.29 -7.62 -4.50
C GLU A 38 -5.99 -7.21 -3.21
N ASP A 39 -7.00 -7.96 -2.76
CA ASP A 39 -7.65 -7.76 -1.46
C ASP A 39 -6.67 -7.95 -0.29
N THR A 40 -5.87 -9.03 -0.33
CA THR A 40 -4.84 -9.28 0.70
C THR A 40 -3.78 -8.16 0.72
N TRP A 41 -3.40 -7.63 -0.44
CA TRP A 41 -2.47 -6.52 -0.55
C TRP A 41 -3.08 -5.22 0.01
N SER A 42 -4.34 -4.94 -0.31
CA SER A 42 -5.08 -3.79 0.23
C SER A 42 -5.08 -3.82 1.76
N ASP A 43 -5.48 -4.95 2.36
CA ASP A 43 -5.54 -5.12 3.82
C ASP A 43 -4.14 -4.98 4.47
N ALA A 44 -3.12 -5.59 3.87
CA ALA A 44 -1.74 -5.49 4.37
C ALA A 44 -1.22 -4.05 4.29
N SER A 45 -1.54 -3.34 3.20
CA SER A 45 -1.12 -1.95 2.98
C SER A 45 -1.75 -0.99 3.99
N GLU A 46 -3.01 -1.21 4.38
CA GLU A 46 -3.70 -0.42 5.40
C GLU A 46 -3.09 -0.62 6.80
N GLN A 47 -2.70 -1.86 7.12
CA GLN A 47 -1.97 -2.15 8.36
C GLN A 47 -0.61 -1.45 8.39
N ILE A 48 0.15 -1.49 7.29
CA ILE A 48 1.44 -0.80 7.19
C ILE A 48 1.24 0.71 7.39
N LYS A 49 0.24 1.30 6.71
CA LYS A 49 -0.12 2.72 6.87
C LYS A 49 -0.45 3.05 8.32
N THR A 50 -1.20 2.19 9.00
CA THR A 50 -1.57 2.37 10.41
C THR A 50 -0.34 2.32 11.32
N VAL A 51 0.51 1.30 11.19
CA VAL A 51 1.72 1.17 12.03
C VAL A 51 2.69 2.32 11.79
N VAL A 52 2.88 2.72 10.54
CA VAL A 52 3.78 3.83 10.19
C VAL A 52 3.26 5.15 10.77
N ASN A 53 1.96 5.44 10.61
CA ASN A 53 1.36 6.68 11.13
C ASN A 53 1.25 6.72 12.66
N LYS A 54 1.03 5.57 13.31
CA LYS A 54 0.77 5.51 14.77
C LYS A 54 2.02 5.24 15.59
N VAL A 55 3.06 4.64 15.02
CA VAL A 55 4.25 4.21 15.77
C VAL A 55 5.52 4.80 15.17
N VAL A 56 5.75 4.63 13.88
CA VAL A 56 7.04 5.02 13.26
C VAL A 56 7.21 6.54 13.24
N PHE A 57 6.25 7.28 12.70
CA PHE A 57 6.30 8.74 12.67
C PHE A 57 6.36 9.33 14.09
N PRO A 58 5.47 8.95 15.03
CA PRO A 58 5.54 9.43 16.41
C PRO A 58 6.86 9.12 17.12
N ALA A 59 7.46 7.95 16.87
CA ALA A 59 8.76 7.61 17.46
C ALA A 59 9.89 8.53 16.95
N ILE A 60 9.90 8.81 15.64
CA ILE A 60 10.88 9.72 15.03
C ILE A 60 10.65 11.16 15.54
N ASP A 61 9.40 11.61 15.62
CA ASP A 61 9.03 12.93 16.11
C ASP A 61 9.50 13.15 17.56
N LEU A 62 9.35 12.13 18.42
CA LEU A 62 9.81 12.19 19.81
C LEU A 62 11.34 12.37 19.87
N VAL A 63 12.09 11.55 19.12
CA VAL A 63 13.56 11.63 19.08
C VAL A 63 14.02 12.99 18.57
N LEU A 64 13.43 13.48 17.48
CA LEU A 64 13.75 14.79 16.92
C LEU A 64 13.37 15.94 17.87
N ALA A 65 12.24 15.85 18.56
CA ALA A 65 11.83 16.85 19.54
C ALA A 65 12.82 16.93 20.70
N VAL A 66 13.25 15.78 21.24
CA VAL A 66 14.25 15.73 22.32
C VAL A 66 15.56 16.34 21.85
N PHE A 67 16.05 16.01 20.66
CA PHE A 67 17.26 16.62 20.11
C PHE A 67 17.13 18.11 19.85
N PHE A 68 15.99 18.56 19.33
CA PHE A 68 15.71 19.97 19.08
C PHE A 68 15.77 20.77 20.39
N PHE A 69 15.04 20.35 21.43
CA PHE A 69 15.02 21.06 22.71
C PHE A 69 16.37 20.98 23.43
N ALA A 70 17.08 19.87 23.34
CA ALA A 70 18.44 19.75 23.88
C ALA A 70 19.39 20.75 23.21
N LYS A 71 19.43 20.79 21.87
CA LYS A 71 20.30 21.70 21.12
C LYS A 71 19.92 23.17 21.28
N LEU A 72 18.63 23.47 21.36
CA LEU A 72 18.15 24.82 21.61
C LEU A 72 18.53 25.28 23.03
N GLY A 73 18.44 24.40 24.03
CA GLY A 73 18.92 24.65 25.38
C GLY A 73 20.42 24.92 25.44
N THR A 74 21.25 24.10 24.77
CA THR A 74 22.70 24.33 24.72
C THR A 74 23.04 25.62 23.98
N ALA A 75 22.38 25.91 22.85
CA ALA A 75 22.59 27.15 22.10
C ALA A 75 22.23 28.39 22.93
N TYR A 76 21.18 28.32 23.75
CA TYR A 76 20.84 29.38 24.70
C TYR A 76 21.91 29.57 25.79
N PHE A 77 22.44 28.48 26.35
CA PHE A 77 23.52 28.56 27.34
C PHE A 77 24.83 29.08 26.74
N ASP A 78 25.17 28.69 25.52
CA ASP A 78 26.36 29.18 24.81
C ASP A 78 26.21 30.66 24.46
N TYR A 79 25.02 31.09 24.04
CA TYR A 79 24.74 32.52 23.86
C TYR A 79 24.93 33.33 25.14
N ARG A 80 24.51 32.81 26.30
CA ARG A 80 24.71 33.47 27.59
C ARG A 80 26.19 33.60 27.97
N LYS A 81 27.04 32.64 27.58
CA LYS A 81 28.46 32.58 27.99
C LYS A 81 29.41 33.25 26.99
N HIS A 82 29.15 33.07 25.70
CA HIS A 82 30.08 33.43 24.62
C HIS A 82 29.53 34.52 23.69
N GLY A 83 28.26 34.92 23.84
CA GLY A 83 27.63 35.98 23.06
C GLY A 83 27.37 35.64 21.58
N GLN A 84 27.76 34.44 21.14
CA GLN A 84 27.56 33.91 19.80
C GLN A 84 26.44 32.86 19.87
N PHE A 85 25.37 33.04 19.08
CA PHE A 85 24.29 32.06 18.98
C PHE A 85 24.41 31.30 17.66
N GLU A 86 24.64 29.99 17.73
CA GLU A 86 24.62 29.13 16.55
C GLU A 86 23.20 28.68 16.23
N TRP A 87 22.54 29.41 15.32
CA TRP A 87 21.17 29.12 14.88
C TRP A 87 21.05 27.94 13.92
N ALA A 88 22.13 27.54 13.27
CA ALA A 88 22.10 26.54 12.20
C ALA A 88 21.58 25.17 12.70
N ALA A 89 22.14 24.65 13.79
CA ALA A 89 21.76 23.33 14.30
C ALA A 89 20.30 23.29 14.83
N PRO A 90 19.82 24.25 15.63
CA PRO A 90 18.42 24.30 16.02
C PRO A 90 17.46 24.47 14.82
N ALA A 91 17.82 25.29 13.84
CA ALA A 91 16.97 25.55 12.67
C ALA A 91 16.80 24.30 11.78
N ILE A 92 17.89 23.54 11.56
CA ILE A 92 17.83 22.30 10.77
C ILE A 92 16.98 21.24 11.49
N LEU A 93 17.16 21.07 12.81
CA LEU A 93 16.35 20.14 13.60
C LEU A 93 14.87 20.52 13.62
N PHE A 94 14.58 21.83 13.68
CA PHE A 94 13.22 22.33 13.60
C PHE A 94 12.58 22.04 12.23
N ALA A 95 13.30 22.30 11.14
CA ALA A 95 12.81 21.99 9.79
C ALA A 95 12.54 20.48 9.62
N CYS A 96 13.43 19.62 10.13
CA CYS A 96 13.22 18.17 10.13
C CYS A 96 11.98 17.77 10.94
N LEU A 97 11.78 18.33 12.13
CA LEU A 97 10.62 18.03 12.97
C LEU A 97 9.29 18.46 12.30
N VAL A 98 9.27 19.62 11.65
CA VAL A 98 8.09 20.08 10.89
C VAL A 98 7.82 19.17 9.68
N PHE A 99 8.88 18.72 9.00
CA PHE A 99 8.76 17.78 7.89
C PHE A 99 8.21 16.43 8.35
N THR A 100 8.70 15.85 9.44
CA THR A 100 8.22 14.53 9.91
C THR A 100 6.78 14.58 10.42
N LEU A 101 6.35 15.69 11.02
CA LEU A 101 4.94 15.90 11.41
C LEU A 101 3.99 16.04 10.21
N THR A 102 4.48 16.55 9.07
CA THR A 102 3.66 16.77 7.87
C THR A 102 3.73 15.62 6.86
N ALA A 103 4.78 14.80 6.92
CA ALA A 103 4.97 13.65 6.04
C ALA A 103 3.79 12.64 6.04
N PRO A 104 3.15 12.28 7.17
CA PRO A 104 1.99 11.39 7.19
C PRO A 104 0.83 11.85 6.32
N ALA A 105 0.67 13.16 6.08
CA ALA A 105 -0.42 13.69 5.27
C ALA A 105 -0.19 13.51 3.77
N TYR A 106 1.06 13.52 3.33
CA TYR A 106 1.41 13.57 1.91
C TYR A 106 2.02 12.28 1.37
N ILE A 107 2.73 11.50 2.20
CA ILE A 107 3.53 10.36 1.72
C ILE A 107 2.67 9.27 1.07
N TRP A 108 1.45 9.06 1.60
CA TRP A 108 0.53 8.05 1.10
C TRP A 108 -0.06 8.41 -0.27
N THR A 109 -0.36 9.70 -0.48
CA THR A 109 -0.82 10.21 -1.78
C THR A 109 0.25 10.03 -2.86
N ILE A 110 1.52 10.25 -2.50
CA ILE A 110 2.66 10.07 -3.42
C ILE A 110 2.89 8.59 -3.76
N LEU A 111 2.63 7.69 -2.80
CA LEU A 111 2.76 6.24 -2.99
C LEU A 111 1.58 5.59 -3.71
N GLY A 112 0.52 6.35 -4.03
CA GLY A 112 -0.67 5.83 -4.71
C GLY A 112 -1.60 4.99 -3.81
N MET A 113 -1.60 5.27 -2.50
CA MET A 113 -2.47 4.62 -1.50
C MET A 113 -3.47 5.57 -0.85
#